data_AF-A0A2D7ISR9-F1
#
_entry.id   AF-A0A2D7ISR9-F1
#
_cell.length_a   1.000
_cell.length_b   1.000
_cell.length_c   1.000
_cell.angle_alpha   90.00
_cell.angle_beta   90.00
_cell.angle_gamma   90.00
#
_symmetry.space_group_name_H-M   'P 1'
#
loop_
_entity.id
_entity.type
_entity.pdbx_description
1 polymer ?
#
loop_
_entity_poly.entity_id
_entity_poly.type
_entity_poly.pdbx_seq_one_letter_code
_entity_poly.pdbx_strand_id
1 'polypeptide(L)' 'MYADDVKCTHGSTTGQLDEDALFYLRSRGLDSFAAKSILINGFANEIIDQMSNITFKSTFTKYLDQWLKNINDRSNS' A
#
# COMPACT_ATOMS: atom_id res chain seq x y z
N MET A 1 -39.07 -8.74 -6.78
CA MET A 1 -38.42 -9.89 -6.14
C MET A 1 -36.98 -9.92 -6.61
N TYR A 2 -36.07 -9.88 -5.63
CA TYR A 2 -34.65 -10.25 -5.63
C TYR A 2 -33.71 -9.65 -6.69
N ALA A 3 -33.01 -8.59 -6.28
CA ALA A 3 -31.71 -8.20 -6.78
C ALA A 3 -30.70 -9.29 -6.39
N ASP A 4 -30.43 -10.21 -7.31
CA ASP A 4 -29.33 -11.18 -7.22
C ASP A 4 -28.15 -10.66 -8.05
N ASP A 5 -27.68 -9.46 -7.72
CA ASP A 5 -26.27 -9.13 -7.95
C ASP A 5 -25.53 -9.64 -6.72
N VAL A 6 -25.35 -10.97 -6.69
CA VAL A 6 -24.31 -11.58 -5.87
C VAL A 6 -22.97 -11.05 -6.39
N LYS A 7 -22.63 -9.83 -5.96
CA LYS A 7 -21.25 -9.50 -5.65
C LYS A 7 -20.86 -10.48 -4.55
N CYS A 8 -20.43 -11.66 -4.99
CA CYS A 8 -19.47 -12.46 -4.27
C CYS A 8 -18.25 -11.56 -4.08
N THR A 9 -18.32 -10.71 -3.06
CA THR A 9 -17.18 -10.22 -2.31
C THR A 9 -16.55 -11.47 -1.70
N HIS A 10 -15.91 -12.28 -2.55
CA HIS A 10 -14.68 -12.88 -2.11
C HIS A 10 -13.86 -11.67 -1.71
N GLY A 11 -13.84 -11.39 -0.41
CA GLY A 11 -12.83 -10.58 0.22
C GLY A 11 -11.52 -11.28 -0.01
N SER A 12 -11.06 -11.21 -1.24
CA SER A 12 -9.73 -11.51 -1.64
C SER A 12 -8.98 -10.32 -1.10
N THR A 13 -8.47 -10.43 0.13
CA THR A 13 -7.34 -9.62 0.59
C THR A 13 -6.09 -9.99 -0.23
N THR A 14 -6.23 -10.14 -1.55
CA THR A 14 -5.15 -10.22 -2.52
C THR A 14 -4.80 -8.77 -2.83
N GLY A 15 -4.05 -8.13 -1.94
CA GLY A 15 -3.11 -7.05 -2.25
C GLY A 15 -3.58 -5.91 -3.16
N GLN A 16 -4.87 -5.65 -3.31
CA GLN A 16 -5.36 -4.53 -4.10
C GLN A 16 -5.42 -3.34 -3.16
N LEU A 17 -4.53 -2.37 -3.42
CA LEU A 17 -4.48 -1.11 -2.69
C LEU A 17 -5.87 -0.47 -2.62
N ASP A 18 -6.24 0.02 -1.44
CA ASP A 18 -7.54 0.64 -1.19
C ASP A 18 -7.83 1.73 -2.25
N GLU A 19 -8.80 1.46 -3.12
CA GLU A 19 -9.05 2.28 -4.30
C GLU A 19 -9.64 3.64 -3.91
N ASP A 20 -10.37 3.72 -2.80
CA ASP A 20 -10.93 4.96 -2.26
C ASP A 20 -9.80 5.85 -1.70
N ALA A 21 -8.84 5.27 -0.98
CA ALA A 21 -7.68 5.96 -0.48
C ALA A 21 -6.75 6.40 -1.63
N LEU A 22 -6.59 5.57 -2.67
CA LEU A 22 -5.90 5.95 -3.90
C LEU A 22 -6.59 7.11 -4.60
N PHE A 23 -7.91 7.05 -4.77
CA PHE A 23 -8.69 8.12 -5.39
C PHE A 23 -8.58 9.42 -4.58
N TYR A 24 -8.67 9.33 -3.25
CA TYR A 24 -8.50 10.48 -2.36
C TYR A 24 -7.12 11.12 -2.49
N LEU A 25 -6.05 10.32 -2.45
CA LEU A 25 -4.69 10.81 -2.62
C LEU A 25 -4.48 11.43 -4.01
N ARG A 26 -5.00 10.80 -5.06
CA ARG A 26 -4.94 11.33 -6.43
C ARG A 26 -5.73 12.63 -6.59
N SER A 27 -6.88 12.76 -5.91
CA SER A 27 -7.68 14.01 -5.90
C SER A 27 -6.92 15.20 -5.28
N ARG A 28 -5.92 14.92 -4.43
CA ARG A 28 -5.00 15.92 -3.86
C ARG A 28 -3.81 16.25 -4.76
N GLY A 29 -3.79 15.75 -5.98
CA GLY A 29 -2.73 15.98 -6.96
C GLY A 29 -1.54 15.04 -6.85
N LEU A 30 -1.66 13.95 -6.07
CA LEU A 30 -0.62 12.92 -6.05
C LEU A 30 -0.72 12.05 -7.30
N ASP A 31 0.42 11.77 -7.91
CA ASP A 31 0.47 10.78 -8.97
C ASP A 31 0.09 9.38 -8.44
N SER A 32 -0.45 8.54 -9.32
CA SER A 32 -0.85 7.18 -9.00
C SER A 32 0.27 6.36 -8.34
N PHE A 33 1.53 6.56 -8.71
CA PHE A 33 2.67 5.87 -8.10
C PHE A 33 2.99 6.39 -6.71
N ALA A 34 2.95 7.71 -6.53
CA ALA A 34 3.16 8.35 -5.22
C ALA A 34 2.06 7.95 -4.23
N ALA A 35 0.79 7.95 -4.67
CA ALA A 35 -0.34 7.53 -3.88
C ALA A 35 -0.21 6.06 -3.44
N LYS A 36 0.18 5.16 -4.34
CA LYS A 36 0.43 3.75 -4.01
C LYS A 36 1.59 3.59 -3.02
N SER A 37 2.68 4.32 -3.22
CA SER A 37 3.86 4.26 -2.35
C SER A 37 3.52 4.68 -0.92
N ILE A 38 2.69 5.73 -0.75
CA ILE A 38 2.21 6.17 0.57
C ILE A 38 1.41 5.08 1.26
N LEU A 39 0.46 4.45 0.55
CA LEU A 39 -0.39 3.42 1.12
C LEU A 39 0.39 2.14 1.49
N ILE A 40 1.30 1.70 0.63
CA ILE A 40 2.18 0.55 0.91
C ILE A 40 3.05 0.84 2.12
N ASN A 41 3.64 2.05 2.19
CA ASN A 41 4.48 2.45 3.31
C ASN A 41 3.69 2.52 4.62
N GLY A 42 2.46 3.06 4.59
CA GLY A 42 1.58 3.10 5.75
C GLY A 42 1.27 1.70 6.28
N PHE A 43 0.86 0.80 5.39
CA PHE A 43 0.57 -0.60 5.75
C PHE A 43 1.81 -1.34 6.29
N ALA A 44 2.96 -1.21 5.62
CA ALA A 44 4.19 -1.85 6.06
C ALA A 44 4.66 -1.29 7.41
N ASN A 45 4.57 0.03 7.63
CA ASN A 45 4.93 0.62 8.91
C ASN A 45 4.05 0.15 10.05
N GLU A 46 2.74 -0.04 9.84
CA GLU A 46 1.85 -0.57 10.87
C GLU A 46 2.30 -1.97 11.33
N ILE A 47 2.65 -2.85 10.37
CA ILE A 47 3.16 -4.19 10.67
C ILE A 47 4.52 -4.12 11.39
N ILE A 48 5.41 -3.26 10.91
CA ILE A 48 6.74 -3.06 11.51
C ILE A 48 6.62 -2.51 12.94
N ASP A 49 5.63 -1.65 13.21
CA ASP A 49 5.41 -1.05 14.52
C ASP A 49 4.95 -2.07 15.56
N GLN A 50 4.22 -3.11 15.13
CA GLN A 50 3.85 -4.25 15.98
C GLN A 50 5.04 -5.15 16.36
N MET A 51 6.18 -5.02 15.69
CA MET A 51 7.36 -5.83 16.02
C MET A 51 8.09 -5.27 17.25
N SER A 52 8.26 -6.12 18.27
CA SER A 52 8.96 -5.76 19.52
C SER A 52 10.49 -5.62 19.37
N ASN A 53 11.07 -6.14 18.29
CA ASN A 53 12.52 -6.13 18.08
C ASN A 53 12.97 -4.87 17.33
N ILE A 54 13.55 -3.92 18.08
CA ILE A 54 14.03 -2.63 17.58
C ILE A 54 15.13 -2.78 16.51
N THR A 55 16.03 -3.76 16.66
CA THR A 55 17.10 -4.03 15.70
C THR A 55 16.53 -4.49 14.36
N PHE A 56 15.55 -5.39 14.40
CA PHE A 56 14.86 -5.87 13.20
C PHE A 56 14.06 -4.75 12.54
N LYS A 57 13.31 -3.96 13.33
CA LYS A 57 12.57 -2.78 12.85
C LYS A 57 13.46 -1.82 12.08
N SER A 58 14.59 -1.41 12.66
CA SER A 58 15.51 -0.47 12.01
C SER A 58 16.12 -1.01 10.71
N THR A 59 16.35 -2.32 10.63
CA THR A 59 16.89 -2.97 9.43
C THR A 59 15.82 -3.09 8.35
N PHE A 60 14.62 -3.53 8.73
CA PHE A 60 13.51 -3.74 7.81
C PHE A 60 12.98 -2.43 7.24
N THR A 61 12.88 -1.35 8.04
CA THR A 61 12.53 -0.01 7.55
C THR A 61 13.51 0.46 6.48
N LYS A 62 14.82 0.26 6.66
CA LYS A 62 15.83 0.60 5.63
C LYS A 62 15.62 -0.18 4.33
N TYR A 63 15.33 -1.48 4.43
CA TYR A 63 15.03 -2.31 3.26
C TYR A 63 13.74 -1.88 2.56
N LEU A 64 12.70 -1.53 3.33
CA LEU A 64 11.42 -1.05 2.80
C LEU A 64 11.62 0.26 2.02
N ASP A 65 12.32 1.24 2.58
CA ASP A 65 12.64 2.51 1.93
C ASP A 65 13.42 2.30 0.63
N GLN A 66 14.43 1.42 0.66
CA GLN A 66 15.24 1.11 -0.52
C GLN A 66 14.42 0.43 -1.62
N TRP A 67 13.52 -0.49 -1.24
CA TRP A 67 12.64 -1.19 -2.16
C TRP A 67 11.60 -0.25 -2.78
N LEU A 68 10.99 0.64 -1.98
CA LEU A 68 10.05 1.66 -2.47
C LEU A 68 10.72 2.62 -3.46
N LYS A 69 11.95 3.07 -3.19
CA LYS A 69 12.72 3.89 -4.14
C LYS A 69 12.95 3.17 -5.46
N ASN A 70 13.38 1.90 -5.43
CA ASN A 70 13.63 1.12 -6.64
C ASN A 70 12.36 0.93 -7.49
N ILE A 71 11.20 0.75 -6.85
CA ILE A 71 9.92 0.67 -7.58
C ILE A 71 9.62 2.00 -8.28
N ASN A 72 9.82 3.12 -7.59
CA ASN A 72 9.53 4.43 -8.15
C ASN A 72 10.50 4.81 -9.29
N ASP A 73 11.77 4.41 -9.18
CA ASP A 73 12.78 4.57 -10.25
C ASP A 73 12.45 3.74 -11.50
N ARG A 74 12.00 2.49 -11.34
CA ARG A 74 11.66 1.61 -12.48
C ARG A 74 10.40 2.01 -13.25
N SER A 75 9.51 2.80 -12.64
CA SER A 75 8.32 3.33 -13.33
C SER A 75 8.56 4.64 -14.09
N ASN A 76 9.70 5.30 -13.88
CA ASN A 76 10.06 6.56 -14.54
C ASN A 76 11.01 6.37 -15.73
N SER A 77 11.03 5.16 -16.33
CA SER A 77 11.77 4.79 -17.55
C SER A 77 10.84 4.24 -18.61
#